data_AF-A0A2C5XQJ3-F1
#
_entry.id   AF-A0A2C5XQJ3-F1
#
_cell.length_a   1.000
_cell.length_b   1.000
_cell.length_c   1.000
_cell.angle_alpha   90.00
_cell.angle_beta   90.00
_cell.angle_gamma   90.00
#
_symmetry.space_group_name_H-M   'P 1'
#
loop_
_entity.id
_entity.type
_entity.pdbx_description
1 polymer ?
#
loop_
_entity_poly.entity_id
_entity_poly.type
_entity_poly.pdbx_seq_one_letter_code
_entity_poly.pdbx_strand_id
1 'polypeptide(L)' 'MFSGVLVLDGNRARFALPDWKCMLVFKVLRTRLREVLTRAFRSPGRLPSAQLAKWLDVWQRIFTLQQEQRLAAALNAA' A
#
# COMPACT_ATOMS: atom_id res chain seq x y z
N MET A 1 19.70 -3.06 -3.70
CA MET A 1 18.43 -3.44 -3.03
C MET A 1 18.42 -4.95 -2.94
N PHE A 2 18.42 -5.53 -1.74
CA PHE A 2 18.38 -6.98 -1.58
C PHE A 2 16.97 -7.48 -1.93
N SER A 3 16.88 -8.56 -2.72
CA SER A 3 15.63 -9.21 -3.09
C SER A 3 15.01 -9.85 -1.85
N GLY A 4 14.23 -9.09 -1.08
CA GLY A 4 13.57 -9.59 0.12
C GLY A 4 13.60 -8.67 1.34
N VAL A 5 14.20 -7.48 1.26
CA VAL A 5 14.19 -6.52 2.40
C VAL A 5 13.69 -5.15 1.96
N LEU A 6 12.59 -4.70 2.57
CA LEU A 6 12.12 -3.32 2.49
C LEU A 6 12.78 -2.51 3.59
N VAL A 7 13.47 -1.43 3.22
CA VAL A 7 14.11 -0.52 4.16
C VAL A 7 13.33 0.79 4.19
N LEU A 8 12.95 1.24 5.39
CA LEU A 8 12.27 2.50 5.62
C LEU A 8 13.17 3.48 6.39
N ASP A 9 12.98 4.76 6.11
CA ASP A 9 13.59 5.90 6.81
C ASP A 9 15.11 5.79 7.04
N GLY A 10 15.88 5.73 5.96
CA GLY A 10 17.34 5.74 6.06
C GLY A 10 17.93 4.58 6.87
N ASN A 11 17.30 3.40 6.80
CA ASN A 11 17.70 2.17 7.50
C ASN A 11 17.22 2.01 8.94
N ARG A 12 16.28 2.84 9.41
CA ARG A 12 15.69 2.69 10.76
C ARG A 12 14.79 1.48 10.91
N ALA A 13 14.06 1.10 9.86
CA ALA A 13 13.23 -0.10 9.88
C ALA A 13 13.52 -0.99 8.66
N ARG A 14 13.54 -2.30 8.89
CA ARG A 14 13.73 -3.33 7.88
C ARG A 14 12.61 -4.35 7.99
N PHE A 15 11.92 -4.60 6.89
CA PHE A 15 10.88 -5.62 6.80
C PHE A 15 11.33 -6.70 5.84
N ALA A 16 11.24 -7.95 6.28
CA ALA A 16 11.39 -9.10 5.39
C ALA A 16 10.17 -9.18 4.46
N LEU A 17 10.42 -9.36 3.18
CA LEU A 17 9.41 -9.61 2.16
C LEU A 17 9.52 -11.07 1.71
N PRO A 18 8.40 -11.78 1.48
CA PRO A 18 8.42 -13.19 1.12
C PRO A 18 9.16 -13.47 -0.20
N ASP A 19 8.96 -12.60 -1.19
CA ASP A 19 9.55 -12.75 -2.52
C ASP A 19 9.71 -11.40 -3.25
N TRP A 20 10.39 -11.44 -4.39
CA TRP A 20 10.67 -10.26 -5.21
C TRP A 20 9.43 -9.67 -5.89
N LYS A 21 8.38 -10.47 -6.12
CA LYS A 21 7.11 -9.99 -6.68
C LYS A 21 6.39 -9.14 -5.65
N CYS A 22 6.38 -9.54 -4.37
CA CYS A 22 5.89 -8.69 -3.28
C CYS A 22 6.63 -7.35 -3.27
N MET A 23 7.96 -7.36 -3.39
CA MET A 23 8.75 -6.12 -3.49
C MET A 23 8.33 -5.25 -4.70
N LEU A 24 8.09 -5.85 -5.86
CA LEU A 24 7.64 -5.13 -7.05
C LEU A 24 6.27 -4.49 -6.82
N VAL A 25 5.31 -5.24 -6.26
CA VAL A 25 3.97 -4.75 -5.94
C VAL A 25 4.05 -3.54 -5.01
N PHE A 26 4.85 -3.60 -3.93
CA PHE A 26 5.05 -2.48 -3.03
C PHE A 26 5.61 -1.24 -3.73
N LYS A 27 6.60 -1.41 -4.62
CA LYS A 27 7.17 -0.30 -5.39
C LYS A 27 6.12 0.35 -6.30
N VAL A 28 5.36 -0.45 -7.02
CA VAL A 28 4.31 0.03 -7.93
C VAL A 28 3.25 0.77 -7.13
N LEU A 29 2.75 0.18 -6.05
CA LEU A 29 1.74 0.79 -5.19
C LEU A 29 2.22 2.13 -4.63
N ARG A 30 3.46 2.21 -4.12
CA ARG A 30 4.06 3.46 -3.63
C ARG A 30 4.09 4.55 -4.70
N THR A 31 4.53 4.21 -5.91
CA THR A 31 4.58 5.18 -7.02
C THR A 31 3.18 5.68 -7.38
N ARG A 32 2.19 4.79 -7.46
CA ARG A 32 0.80 5.16 -7.78
C ARG A 32 0.16 6.01 -6.69
N LEU A 33 0.39 5.70 -5.43
CA LEU A 33 -0.09 6.54 -4.32
C LEU A 33 0.53 7.93 -4.34
N ARG A 34 1.84 8.03 -4.63
CA ARG A 34 2.49 9.34 -4.79
C ARG A 34 1.84 10.15 -5.91
N GLU A 35 1.49 9.53 -7.03
CA GLU A 35 0.77 10.19 -8.13
C GLU A 35 -0.62 10.67 -7.69
N VAL A 36 -1.39 9.82 -7.00
CA VAL A 36 -2.70 10.18 -6.43
C VAL A 36 -2.58 11.41 -5.53
N LEU A 37 -1.68 11.36 -4.55
CA LEU A 37 -1.46 12.44 -3.58
C LEU A 37 -1.01 13.73 -4.27
N THR A 38 -0.03 13.63 -5.18
CA THR A 38 0.49 14.79 -5.91
C THR A 38 -0.61 15.50 -6.68
N ARG A 39 -1.52 14.76 -7.32
CA ARG A 39 -2.66 15.36 -8.04
C ARG A 39 -3.69 15.94 -7.06
N ALA A 40 -4.00 15.25 -5.98
CA ALA A 40 -4.96 15.72 -4.98
C ALA A 40 -4.51 17.05 -4.35
N PHE A 41 -3.22 17.19 -4.03
CA PHE A 41 -2.67 18.43 -3.48
C PHE A 41 -2.53 19.55 -4.51
N ARG A 42 -2.24 19.22 -5.78
CA ARG A 42 -2.10 20.22 -6.84
C ARG A 42 -3.44 20.81 -7.30
N SER A 43 -4.52 20.03 -7.27
CA SER A 43 -5.84 20.45 -7.73
C SER A 43 -6.92 19.84 -6.85
N PRO A 44 -7.10 20.38 -5.62
CA PRO A 44 -8.10 19.87 -4.69
C PRO A 44 -9.51 19.98 -5.31
N GLY A 45 -10.36 18.99 -5.06
CA GLY A 45 -11.73 18.92 -5.58
C GLY A 45 -11.86 18.35 -7.00
N ARG A 46 -10.76 18.21 -7.74
CA ARG A 46 -10.81 17.53 -9.05
C ARG A 46 -10.83 16.02 -8.85
N LEU A 47 -11.78 15.35 -9.48
CA LEU A 47 -11.88 13.89 -9.43
C LEU A 47 -10.61 13.23 -10.01
N PRO A 48 -10.10 12.17 -9.37
CA PRO A 48 -8.99 11.40 -9.92
C PRO A 48 -9.41 10.72 -11.23
N SER A 49 -8.46 10.59 -12.17
CA SER A 49 -8.69 9.79 -13.38
C SER A 49 -9.06 8.35 -13.01
N ALA A 50 -9.85 7.67 -13.84
CA ALA A 50 -10.31 6.29 -13.59
C ALA A 50 -9.18 5.32 -13.19
N GLN A 51 -8.00 5.43 -13.80
CA GLN A 51 -6.85 4.60 -13.45
C GLN A 51 -6.34 4.87 -12.02
N LEU A 52 -6.23 6.14 -11.62
CA LEU A 52 -5.81 6.52 -10.28
C LEU A 52 -6.87 6.17 -9.23
N ALA A 53 -8.15 6.31 -9.57
CA ALA A 53 -9.24 5.87 -8.72
C ALA A 53 -9.16 4.36 -8.44
N LYS A 54 -8.89 3.53 -9.46
CA LYS A 54 -8.67 2.09 -9.29
C LYS A 54 -7.47 1.78 -8.39
N TRP A 55 -6.37 2.53 -8.54
CA TRP A 55 -5.20 2.34 -7.66
C TRP A 55 -5.48 2.72 -6.21
N LEU A 56 -6.29 3.76 -5.99
CA LEU A 56 -6.74 4.13 -4.65
C LEU A 56 -7.65 3.05 -4.04
N ASP A 57 -8.58 2.50 -4.82
CA ASP A 57 -9.45 1.39 -4.41
C ASP A 57 -8.64 0.14 -4.04
N VAL A 58 -7.66 -0.24 -4.85
CA VAL A 58 -6.72 -1.34 -4.52
C VAL A 58 -6.02 -1.08 -3.19
N TRP A 59 -5.56 0.15 -2.95
CA TRP A 59 -4.93 0.50 -1.67
C TRP A 59 -5.90 0.38 -0.51
N GLN A 60 -7.13 0.91 -0.63
CA GLN A 60 -8.15 0.83 0.42
C GLN A 60 -8.49 -0.63 0.75
N ARG A 61 -8.66 -1.47 -0.28
CA ARG A 61 -8.99 -2.89 -0.12
C ARG A 61 -7.94 -3.66 0.68
N ILE A 62 -6.65 -3.33 0.54
CA ILE A 62 -5.59 -3.97 1.35
C ILE A 62 -5.82 -3.76 2.85
N PHE A 63 -6.19 -2.55 3.26
CA PHE A 63 -6.44 -2.25 4.68
C PHE A 63 -7.75 -2.86 5.17
N THR A 64 -8.80 -2.87 4.35
CA THR A 64 -10.07 -3.52 4.68
C THR A 64 -9.86 -5.02 4.92
N LEU A 65 -9.18 -5.71 4.01
CA LEU A 65 -8.87 -7.14 4.15
C LEU A 65 -8.05 -7.42 5.43
N GLN A 66 -7.06 -6.59 5.73
CA GLN A 66 -6.26 -6.74 6.94
C GLN A 66 -7.10 -6.56 8.21
N GLN A 67 -8.03 -5.60 8.22
CA GLN A 67 -8.92 -5.37 9.35
C GLN A 67 -9.87 -6.55 9.56
N GLU A 68 -10.47 -7.07 8.48
CA GLU A 68 -11.34 -8.25 8.51
C GLU A 68 -10.60 -9.48 9.08
N GLN A 69 -9.36 -9.71 8.63
CA GLN A 69 -8.52 -10.80 9.15
C GLN A 69 -8.22 -10.64 10.65
N ARG A 70 -7.92 -9.43 11.11
CA ARG A 70 -7.68 -9.15 12.53
C ARG A 70 -8.92 -9.40 13.38
N LEU A 71 -10.10 -8.99 12.90
CA LEU A 71 -11.37 -9.23 13.59
C LEU A 71 -11.68 -10.72 13.67
N ALA A 72 -11.53 -11.46 12.57
CA ALA A 72 -11.72 -12.91 12.56
C ALA A 72 -10.77 -13.63 13.52
N ALA A 73 -9.50 -13.23 13.56
CA ALA A 73 -8.53 -13.79 14.50
C ALA A 73 -8.89 -13.49 15.97
N ALA A 74 -9.41 -12.29 16.27
CA ALA A 74 -9.85 -11.94 17.62
C ALA A 74 -11.08 -12.74 18.07
N LEU A 75 -12.05 -12.97 17.17
CA LEU A 75 -13.22 -13.79 17.44
C LEU A 75 -12.88 -15.26 17.69
N ASN A 76 -11.90 -15.80 16.96
CA ASN A 76 -11.46 -17.19 17.13
C ASN A 76 -10.60 -17.41 18.39
N ALA A 77 -10.10 -16.33 19.00
CA ALA A 77 -9.26 -16.38 20.19
C ALA A 77 -10.04 -16.13 21.51
N ALA A 78 -11.33 -15.81 21.42
CA ALA A 78 -12.25 -15.61 22.54
C ALA A 78 -13.12 -16.85 22.76
#